data_AF-A0A848KU14-F1
#
_entry.id   AF-A0A848KU14-F1
#
_cell.length_a   1.000
_cell.length_b   1.000
_cell.length_c   1.000
_cell.angle_alpha   90.00
_cell.angle_beta   90.00
_cell.angle_gamma   90.00
#
_symmetry.space_group_name_H-M   'P 1'
#
loop_
_entity.id
_entity.type
_entity.pdbx_description
1 polymer ?
#
loop_
_entity_poly.entity_id
_entity_poly.type
_entity_poly.pdbx_seq_one_letter_code
_entity_poly.pdbx_strand_id
1 'polypeptide(L)'
;MTAPVVLVAATDTAVTGSADLAAQATDIDSRITAFGDLAPIAASVGAGFPDTAAIRRAVSFLVDADIGRILTDLDAVVAAHQSFQNAEDAMAQRSLASSWQGRSADAALAAVDVHSRASSWRLPTLTAIAATAAPALSGLKTVLHNVFGAIDAVCDPILAGTPVATVPSALAGGTLRPNVVADEIAARVRLFDQATSLGRTALHDILAEFVGVDAHTSTGDLALAGEQ
;
A
#
# COMPACT_ATOMS: atom_id res chain seq x y z
N MET A 1 -17.58 17.26 -20.72
CA MET A 1 -17.94 15.83 -20.71
C MET A 1 -16.85 15.10 -19.95
N THR A 2 -17.10 14.81 -18.69
CA THR A 2 -16.14 14.18 -17.77
C THR A 2 -16.48 12.70 -17.73
N ALA A 3 -15.56 11.84 -18.19
CA ALA A 3 -15.77 10.40 -18.20
C ALA A 3 -15.78 9.86 -16.75
N PRO A 4 -16.68 8.91 -16.41
CA PRO A 4 -16.65 8.26 -15.11
C PRO A 4 -15.42 7.34 -15.01
N VAL A 5 -14.65 7.50 -13.93
CA VAL A 5 -13.62 6.55 -13.52
C VAL A 5 -14.34 5.27 -13.12
N VAL A 6 -14.26 4.25 -13.97
CA VAL A 6 -14.76 2.92 -13.67
C VAL A 6 -13.77 2.27 -12.71
N LEU A 7 -14.09 2.28 -11.41
CA LEU A 7 -13.49 1.38 -10.44
C LEU A 7 -13.82 -0.06 -10.91
N VAL A 8 -12.82 -0.78 -11.40
CA VAL A 8 -12.96 -2.21 -11.66
C VAL A 8 -13.21 -2.87 -10.31
N ALA A 9 -14.39 -3.50 -10.18
CA ALA A 9 -14.74 -4.27 -8.99
C ALA A 9 -13.72 -5.39 -8.82
N ALA A 10 -12.86 -5.27 -7.81
CA ALA A 10 -11.96 -6.32 -7.36
C ALA A 10 -12.80 -7.52 -6.90
N THR A 11 -12.91 -8.53 -7.76
CA THR A 11 -13.39 -9.85 -7.36
C THR A 11 -12.33 -10.51 -6.50
N ASP A 12 -12.75 -10.88 -5.29
CA ASP A 12 -12.04 -11.73 -4.33
C ASP A 12 -10.75 -11.12 -3.73
N THR A 13 -10.93 -10.12 -2.88
CA THR A 13 -9.90 -9.66 -1.93
C THR A 13 -9.60 -10.78 -0.92
N ALA A 14 -8.76 -11.74 -1.32
CA ALA A 14 -7.83 -12.31 -0.37
C ALA A 14 -7.10 -11.13 0.28
N VAL A 15 -7.21 -10.97 1.60
CA VAL A 15 -6.45 -9.96 2.35
C VAL A 15 -4.98 -10.22 2.05
N THR A 16 -4.42 -9.47 1.09
CA THR A 16 -3.02 -9.58 0.73
C THR A 16 -2.24 -9.23 1.98
N GLY A 17 -1.47 -10.18 2.50
CA GLY A 17 -0.75 -9.98 3.74
C GLY A 17 0.28 -8.88 3.58
N SER A 18 0.63 -8.19 4.65
CA SER A 18 1.75 -7.23 4.64
C SER A 18 3.04 -7.84 4.09
N ALA A 19 3.26 -9.13 4.35
CA ALA A 19 4.38 -9.89 3.81
C ALA A 19 4.34 -10.01 2.28
N ASP A 20 3.15 -10.20 1.69
CA ASP A 20 2.99 -10.29 0.23
C ASP A 20 3.25 -8.94 -0.43
N LEU A 21 2.74 -7.85 0.14
CA LEU A 21 3.00 -6.48 -0.34
C LEU A 21 4.49 -6.10 -0.20
N ALA A 22 5.14 -6.51 0.88
CA ALA A 22 6.59 -6.31 1.06
C ALA A 22 7.40 -7.11 0.04
N ALA A 23 6.99 -8.34 -0.28
CA ALA A 23 7.62 -9.15 -1.32
C ALA A 23 7.45 -8.50 -2.71
N GLN A 24 6.26 -7.97 -3.02
CA GLN A 24 6.01 -7.24 -4.26
C GLN A 24 6.86 -5.97 -4.37
N ALA A 25 7.04 -5.22 -3.27
CA ALA A 25 7.93 -4.06 -3.22
C ALA A 25 9.39 -4.44 -3.52
N THR A 26 9.85 -5.60 -3.03
CA THR A 26 11.23 -6.08 -3.26
C THR A 26 11.48 -6.48 -4.72
N ASP A 27 10.44 -6.93 -5.42
CA ASP A 27 10.52 -7.37 -6.82
C ASP A 27 10.14 -6.24 -7.82
N ILE A 28 10.15 -4.99 -7.36
CA ILE A 28 9.81 -3.83 -8.21
C ILE A 28 10.85 -3.59 -9.30
N ASP A 29 12.15 -3.83 -9.04
CA ASP A 29 13.20 -3.66 -10.03
C ASP A 29 13.06 -4.62 -11.23
N SER A 30 12.61 -5.85 -10.97
CA SER A 30 12.30 -6.82 -12.02
C SER A 30 11.16 -6.32 -12.90
N ARG A 31 10.09 -5.78 -12.28
CA ARG A 31 8.95 -5.19 -12.99
C ARG A 31 9.34 -3.96 -13.82
N ILE A 32 10.15 -3.07 -13.26
CA ILE A 32 10.71 -1.91 -13.99
C ILE A 32 11.47 -2.37 -15.23
N THR A 33 12.28 -3.42 -15.09
CA THR A 33 13.05 -4.00 -16.20
C THR A 33 12.12 -4.56 -17.27
N ALA A 34 11.14 -5.37 -16.88
CA ALA A 34 10.16 -5.95 -17.80
C ALA A 34 9.33 -4.88 -18.53
N PHE A 35 8.93 -3.80 -17.85
CA PHE A 35 8.25 -2.68 -18.50
C PHE A 35 9.19 -1.95 -19.46
N GLY A 36 10.45 -1.72 -19.06
CA GLY A 36 11.49 -1.11 -19.89
C GLY A 36 11.79 -1.88 -21.19
N ASP A 37 11.62 -3.19 -21.19
CA ASP A 37 11.79 -4.04 -22.38
C ASP A 37 10.78 -3.74 -23.50
N LEU A 38 9.71 -2.97 -23.22
CA LEU A 38 8.78 -2.48 -24.24
C LEU A 38 9.33 -1.28 -25.03
N ALA A 39 10.35 -0.58 -24.53
CA ALA A 39 10.88 0.63 -25.17
C ALA A 39 11.37 0.42 -26.63
N PRO A 40 12.10 -0.66 -26.97
CA PRO A 40 12.49 -0.93 -28.35
C PRO A 40 11.29 -1.19 -29.27
N ILE A 41 10.24 -1.84 -28.76
CA ILE A 41 9.01 -2.10 -29.51
C ILE A 41 8.27 -0.79 -29.74
N ALA A 42 8.13 0.05 -28.70
CA ALA A 42 7.51 1.36 -28.79
C ALA A 42 8.18 2.23 -29.87
N ALA A 43 9.52 2.25 -29.89
CA ALA A 43 10.28 2.96 -30.91
C ALA A 43 10.01 2.44 -32.33
N SER A 44 9.85 1.11 -32.50
CA SER A 44 9.57 0.51 -33.81
C SER A 44 8.21 0.88 -34.40
N VAL A 45 7.24 1.22 -33.54
CA VAL A 45 5.86 1.60 -33.95
C VAL A 45 5.58 3.10 -33.79
N GLY A 46 6.58 3.90 -33.41
CA GLY A 46 6.44 5.34 -33.19
C GLY A 46 5.58 5.72 -31.97
N ALA A 47 5.45 4.84 -30.98
CA ALA A 47 4.75 5.11 -29.74
C ALA A 47 5.66 5.84 -28.74
N GLY A 48 5.11 6.83 -28.04
CA GLY A 48 5.81 7.49 -26.93
C GLY A 48 6.00 6.53 -25.76
N PHE A 49 7.21 6.52 -25.19
CA PHE A 49 7.56 5.68 -24.05
C PHE A 49 8.48 6.44 -23.09
N PRO A 50 8.26 6.37 -21.77
CA PRO A 50 9.12 7.04 -20.80
C PRO A 50 10.52 6.42 -20.78
N ASP A 51 11.54 7.23 -20.53
CA ASP A 51 12.89 6.71 -20.34
C ASP A 51 13.02 5.97 -18.99
N THR A 52 14.08 5.17 -18.87
CA THR A 52 14.34 4.37 -17.66
C THR A 52 14.45 5.24 -16.40
N ALA A 53 14.96 6.47 -16.51
CA ALA A 53 15.11 7.37 -15.38
C ALA A 53 13.74 7.88 -14.88
N ALA A 54 12.84 8.21 -15.81
CA ALA A 54 11.47 8.60 -15.51
C ALA A 54 10.68 7.45 -14.88
N ILE A 55 10.83 6.22 -15.40
CA ILE A 55 10.19 5.02 -14.81
C ILE A 55 10.69 4.82 -13.37
N ARG A 56 12.01 4.83 -13.15
CA ARG A 56 12.60 4.67 -11.80
C ARG A 56 12.14 5.76 -10.85
N ARG A 57 12.14 7.02 -11.28
CA ARG A 57 11.63 8.14 -10.47
C ARG A 57 10.15 7.96 -10.14
N ALA A 58 9.36 7.47 -11.08
CA ALA A 58 7.93 7.30 -10.88
C ALA A 58 7.60 6.31 -9.74
N VAL A 59 8.39 5.24 -9.61
CA VAL A 59 8.20 4.18 -8.60
C VAL A 59 9.11 4.29 -7.38
N SER A 60 9.99 5.29 -7.31
CA SER A 60 10.92 5.54 -6.20
C SER A 60 10.23 5.51 -4.82
N PHE A 61 9.01 6.05 -4.71
CA PHE A 61 8.23 6.05 -3.47
C PHE A 61 7.91 4.65 -2.91
N LEU A 62 7.95 3.59 -3.73
CA LEU A 62 7.76 2.20 -3.29
C LEU A 62 9.05 1.57 -2.74
N VAL A 63 10.21 2.16 -3.08
CA VAL A 63 11.55 1.68 -2.68
C VAL A 63 12.12 2.53 -1.54
N ASP A 64 11.96 3.85 -1.63
CA ASP A 64 12.52 4.82 -0.69
C ASP A 64 11.77 4.84 0.64
N ALA A 65 10.45 4.68 0.59
CA ALA A 65 9.68 4.33 1.76
C ALA A 65 9.93 2.85 2.02
N ASP A 66 10.52 2.49 3.15
CA ASP A 66 10.70 1.09 3.57
C ASP A 66 9.31 0.46 3.85
N ILE A 67 8.56 0.17 2.77
CA ILE A 67 7.16 -0.28 2.81
C ILE A 67 7.04 -1.54 3.64
N GLY A 68 8.02 -2.45 3.55
CA GLY A 68 8.07 -3.66 4.36
C GLY A 68 8.12 -3.35 5.86
N ARG A 69 8.97 -2.41 6.27
CA ARG A 69 9.05 -1.97 7.67
C ARG A 69 7.78 -1.23 8.11
N ILE A 70 7.26 -0.32 7.30
CA ILE A 70 6.03 0.43 7.61
C ILE A 70 4.86 -0.52 7.84
N LEU A 71 4.67 -1.49 6.95
CA LEU A 71 3.60 -2.48 7.10
C LEU A 71 3.80 -3.37 8.33
N THR A 72 5.04 -3.76 8.63
CA THR A 72 5.38 -4.55 9.82
C THR A 72 5.08 -3.79 11.11
N ASP A 73 5.51 -2.52 11.18
CA ASP A 73 5.31 -1.68 12.35
C ASP A 73 3.81 -1.40 12.58
N LEU A 74 3.06 -1.14 11.52
CA LEU A 74 1.60 -0.94 11.61
C LEU A 74 0.85 -2.22 11.99
N ASP A 75 1.21 -3.38 11.43
CA ASP A 75 0.64 -4.66 11.84
C ASP A 75 0.93 -4.92 13.33
N ALA A 76 2.14 -4.62 13.81
CA ALA A 76 2.50 -4.79 15.21
C ALA A 76 1.66 -3.89 16.12
N VAL A 77 1.42 -2.64 15.74
CA VAL A 77 0.56 -1.71 16.48
C VAL A 77 -0.89 -2.21 16.52
N VAL A 78 -1.45 -2.65 15.39
CA VAL A 78 -2.81 -3.18 15.32
C VAL A 78 -2.96 -4.47 16.12
N ALA A 79 -2.00 -5.39 16.02
CA ALA A 79 -1.99 -6.64 16.79
C ALA A 79 -1.85 -6.39 18.30
N ALA A 80 -0.98 -5.46 18.70
CA ALA A 80 -0.83 -5.06 20.10
C ALA A 80 -2.13 -4.47 20.64
N HIS A 81 -2.81 -3.64 19.86
CA HIS A 81 -4.10 -3.08 20.23
C HIS A 81 -5.18 -4.15 20.39
N GLN A 82 -5.29 -5.09 19.45
CA GLN A 82 -6.28 -6.15 19.52
C GLN A 82 -6.02 -7.09 20.70
N SER A 83 -4.75 -7.44 20.96
CA SER A 83 -4.34 -8.21 22.14
C SER A 83 -4.74 -7.50 23.45
N PHE A 84 -4.53 -6.18 23.49
CA PHE A 84 -4.90 -5.35 24.61
C PHE A 84 -6.43 -5.25 24.81
N GLN A 85 -7.21 -5.02 23.74
CA GLN A 85 -8.67 -5.04 23.81
C GLN A 85 -9.21 -6.38 24.33
N ASN A 86 -8.68 -7.49 23.81
CA ASN A 86 -9.06 -8.84 24.27
C ASN A 86 -8.75 -9.04 25.75
N ALA A 87 -7.63 -8.51 26.24
CA ALA A 87 -7.24 -8.58 27.64
C ALA A 87 -8.16 -7.74 28.55
N GLU A 88 -8.53 -6.53 28.12
CA GLU A 88 -9.50 -5.67 28.82
C GLU A 88 -10.89 -6.31 28.86
N ASP A 89 -11.38 -6.84 27.73
CA ASP A 89 -12.67 -7.54 27.67
C ASP A 89 -12.69 -8.78 28.58
N ALA A 90 -11.60 -9.56 28.58
CA ALA A 90 -11.45 -10.70 29.46
C ALA A 90 -11.39 -10.30 30.95
N MET A 91 -10.79 -9.15 31.27
CA MET A 91 -10.75 -8.61 32.63
C MET A 91 -12.13 -8.11 33.06
N ALA A 92 -12.85 -7.40 32.19
CA ALA A 92 -14.21 -6.92 32.45
C ALA A 92 -15.20 -8.09 32.68
N GLN A 93 -14.99 -9.21 31.99
CA GLN A 93 -15.79 -10.43 32.18
C GLN A 93 -15.44 -11.21 33.45
N ARG A 94 -14.26 -10.98 34.06
CA ARG A 94 -13.84 -11.62 35.32
C ARG A 94 -14.40 -10.86 36.52
N SER A 95 -15.61 -11.23 36.92
CA SER A 95 -16.14 -10.83 38.23
C SER A 95 -15.27 -11.41 39.35
N LEU A 96 -14.70 -10.55 40.20
CA LEU A 96 -13.99 -10.91 41.44
C LEU A 96 -14.94 -11.39 42.57
N ALA A 97 -16.15 -11.81 42.16
CA ALA A 97 -17.15 -12.59 42.86
C ALA A 97 -18.20 -11.82 43.67
N SER A 98 -19.44 -12.26 43.50
CA SER A 98 -20.54 -12.03 44.44
C SER A 98 -20.38 -12.84 45.74
N SER A 99 -19.40 -13.74 45.84
CA SER A 99 -19.23 -14.70 46.94
C SER A 99 -17.88 -14.65 47.68
N TRP A 100 -16.91 -13.84 47.24
CA TRP A 100 -15.60 -13.71 47.92
C TRP A 100 -15.62 -12.52 48.89
N GLN A 101 -15.44 -12.78 50.20
CA GLN A 101 -15.52 -11.77 51.26
C GLN A 101 -14.35 -11.85 52.24
N GLY A 102 -14.01 -10.73 52.88
CA GLY A 102 -12.98 -10.61 53.92
C GLY A 102 -11.79 -9.74 53.52
N ARG A 103 -10.84 -9.53 54.44
CA ARG A 103 -9.72 -8.58 54.26
C ARG A 103 -8.84 -8.83 53.03
N SER A 104 -8.74 -10.08 52.57
CA SER A 104 -8.03 -10.43 51.33
C SER A 104 -8.83 -10.05 50.08
N ALA A 105 -10.17 -10.13 50.13
CA ALA A 105 -11.05 -9.63 49.08
C ALA A 105 -10.99 -8.10 49.01
N ASP A 106 -11.00 -7.40 50.16
CA ASP A 106 -10.89 -5.94 50.20
C ASP A 106 -9.56 -5.44 49.61
N ALA A 107 -8.45 -6.11 49.94
CA ALA A 107 -7.14 -5.78 49.38
C ALA A 107 -7.05 -6.07 47.86
N ALA A 108 -7.68 -7.14 47.39
CA ALA A 108 -7.75 -7.48 45.97
C ALA A 108 -8.61 -6.48 45.19
N LEU A 109 -9.77 -6.09 45.73
CA LEU A 109 -10.65 -5.06 45.15
C LEU A 109 -9.96 -3.69 45.11
N ALA A 110 -9.25 -3.30 46.17
CA ALA A 110 -8.47 -2.06 46.19
C ALA A 110 -7.34 -2.06 45.15
N ALA A 111 -6.65 -3.18 44.97
CA ALA A 111 -5.60 -3.32 43.94
C ALA A 111 -6.18 -3.23 42.52
N VAL A 112 -7.37 -3.81 42.29
CA VAL A 112 -8.09 -3.73 41.01
C VAL A 112 -8.58 -2.31 40.74
N ASP A 113 -9.06 -1.60 41.75
CA ASP A 113 -9.50 -0.21 41.62
C ASP A 113 -8.33 0.74 41.35
N VAL A 114 -7.16 0.53 41.98
CA VAL A 114 -5.92 1.24 41.65
C VAL A 114 -5.46 0.94 40.23
N HIS A 115 -5.54 -0.32 39.80
CA HIS A 115 -5.22 -0.71 38.43
C HIS A 115 -6.19 -0.10 37.41
N SER A 116 -7.50 -0.13 37.68
CA SER A 116 -8.54 0.46 36.84
C SER A 116 -8.37 1.97 36.69
N ARG A 117 -8.04 2.67 37.78
CA ARG A 117 -7.72 4.11 37.74
C ARG A 117 -6.44 4.41 36.96
N ALA A 118 -5.42 3.54 37.05
CA ALA A 118 -4.19 3.68 36.30
C ALA A 118 -4.33 3.30 34.81
N SER A 119 -5.22 2.38 34.46
CA SER A 119 -5.52 2.05 33.09
C SER A 119 -6.36 3.17 32.44
N SER A 120 -7.29 3.78 33.18
CA SER A 120 -8.20 4.84 32.71
C SER A 120 -7.55 6.05 32.02
N TRP A 121 -6.28 6.35 32.29
CA TRP A 121 -5.57 7.49 31.66
C TRP A 121 -4.61 7.09 30.53
N ARG A 122 -4.11 5.84 30.50
CA ARG A 122 -3.25 5.31 29.41
C ARG A 122 -4.08 4.71 28.27
N LEU A 123 -5.24 4.15 28.61
CA LEU A 123 -6.20 3.55 27.69
C LEU A 123 -6.64 4.50 26.57
N PRO A 124 -7.11 5.73 26.84
CA PRO A 124 -7.71 6.57 25.80
C PRO A 124 -6.71 6.96 24.70
N THR A 125 -5.46 7.24 25.07
CA THR A 125 -4.41 7.62 24.11
C THR A 125 -3.97 6.42 23.26
N LEU A 126 -3.77 5.25 23.87
CA LEU A 126 -3.41 4.03 23.12
C LEU A 126 -4.57 3.56 22.23
N THR A 127 -5.80 3.67 22.72
CA THR A 127 -7.00 3.37 21.93
C THR A 127 -7.18 4.36 20.78
N ALA A 128 -6.91 5.66 20.99
CA ALA A 128 -6.97 6.66 19.92
C ALA A 128 -5.93 6.39 18.83
N ILE A 129 -4.67 6.12 19.20
CA ILE A 129 -3.58 5.82 18.24
C ILE A 129 -3.89 4.55 17.44
N ALA A 130 -4.44 3.52 18.10
CA ALA A 130 -4.76 2.29 17.39
C ALA A 130 -6.04 2.39 16.54
N ALA A 131 -7.01 3.18 16.98
CA ALA A 131 -8.23 3.47 16.21
C ALA A 131 -7.93 4.25 14.93
N THR A 132 -6.87 5.06 14.89
CA THR A 132 -6.37 5.69 13.66
C THR A 132 -5.47 4.75 12.86
N ALA A 133 -4.67 3.91 13.52
CA ALA A 133 -3.73 3.01 12.84
C ALA A 133 -4.41 1.91 12.01
N ALA A 134 -5.52 1.34 12.47
CA ALA A 134 -6.18 0.24 11.76
C ALA A 134 -6.81 0.65 10.40
N PRO A 135 -7.62 1.73 10.32
CA PRO A 135 -8.13 2.23 9.04
C PRO A 135 -7.01 2.66 8.09
N ALA A 136 -5.98 3.33 8.61
CA ALA A 136 -4.87 3.81 7.79
C ALA A 136 -3.99 2.67 7.26
N LEU A 137 -3.75 1.62 8.06
CA LEU A 137 -3.12 0.38 7.59
C LEU A 137 -3.95 -0.31 6.49
N SER A 138 -5.27 -0.38 6.67
CA SER A 138 -6.15 -0.93 5.64
C SER A 138 -6.11 -0.10 4.36
N GLY A 139 -6.17 1.23 4.46
CA GLY A 139 -6.06 2.14 3.33
C GLY A 139 -4.74 1.98 2.60
N LEU A 140 -3.63 1.90 3.34
CA LEU A 140 -2.30 1.66 2.79
C LEU A 140 -2.23 0.34 2.03
N LYS A 141 -2.73 -0.75 2.62
CA LYS A 141 -2.78 -2.08 1.96
C LYS A 141 -3.58 -2.02 0.66
N THR A 142 -4.74 -1.38 0.65
CA THR A 142 -5.56 -1.21 -0.56
C THR A 142 -4.85 -0.39 -1.64
N VAL A 143 -4.21 0.73 -1.27
CA VAL A 143 -3.44 1.56 -2.20
C VAL A 143 -2.30 0.76 -2.82
N LEU A 144 -1.49 0.10 -2.00
CA LEU A 144 -0.35 -0.69 -2.46
C LEU A 144 -0.80 -1.84 -3.36
N HIS A 145 -1.84 -2.57 -2.97
CA HIS A 145 -2.41 -3.64 -3.79
C HIS A 145 -2.84 -3.14 -5.18
N ASN A 146 -3.53 -2.01 -5.24
CA ASN A 146 -3.96 -1.42 -6.50
C ASN A 146 -2.78 -0.96 -7.37
N VAL A 147 -1.76 -0.36 -6.74
CA VAL A 147 -0.55 0.09 -7.44
C VAL A 147 0.21 -1.11 -8.00
N PHE A 148 0.50 -2.13 -7.18
CA PHE A 148 1.21 -3.32 -7.63
C PHE A 148 0.41 -4.09 -8.70
N GLY A 149 -0.91 -4.22 -8.54
CA GLY A 149 -1.76 -4.84 -9.55
C GLY A 149 -1.75 -4.09 -10.89
N ALA A 150 -1.72 -2.75 -10.86
CA ALA A 150 -1.56 -1.95 -12.07
C ALA A 150 -0.17 -2.12 -12.71
N ILE A 151 0.89 -2.19 -11.90
CA ILE A 151 2.25 -2.44 -12.40
C ILE A 151 2.35 -3.83 -13.02
N ASP A 152 1.78 -4.86 -12.39
CA ASP A 152 1.71 -6.22 -12.93
C ASP A 152 0.97 -6.25 -14.28
N ALA A 153 -0.15 -5.55 -14.40
CA ALA A 153 -0.91 -5.44 -15.65
C ALA A 153 -0.11 -4.73 -16.76
N VAL A 154 0.67 -3.70 -16.41
CA VAL A 154 1.54 -3.00 -17.35
C VAL A 154 2.71 -3.88 -17.82
N CYS A 155 3.21 -4.75 -16.94
CA CYS A 155 4.31 -5.69 -17.20
C CYS A 155 3.85 -7.01 -17.84
N ASP A 156 2.59 -7.12 -18.28
CA ASP A 156 2.07 -8.35 -18.89
C ASP A 156 2.96 -8.78 -20.08
N PRO A 157 3.47 -10.04 -20.10
CA PRO A 157 4.33 -10.55 -21.16
C PRO A 157 3.61 -10.74 -22.51
N ILE A 158 2.31 -10.47 -22.59
CA ILE A 158 1.49 -10.53 -23.81
C ILE A 158 1.14 -9.11 -24.22
N LEU A 159 1.55 -8.68 -25.42
CA LEU A 159 1.21 -7.40 -26.03
C LEU A 159 0.32 -7.65 -27.26
N ALA A 160 -0.90 -7.10 -27.25
CA ALA A 160 -1.89 -7.25 -28.32
C ALA A 160 -2.19 -8.72 -28.68
N GLY A 161 -2.28 -9.56 -27.64
CA GLY A 161 -2.49 -11.01 -27.78
C GLY A 161 -1.26 -11.79 -28.27
N THR A 162 -0.11 -11.15 -28.39
CA THR A 162 1.16 -11.76 -28.86
C THR A 162 2.22 -11.68 -27.76
N PRO A 163 2.95 -12.77 -27.45
CA PRO A 163 4.08 -12.68 -26.51
C PRO A 163 5.07 -11.59 -26.92
N VAL A 164 5.50 -10.75 -25.98
CA VAL A 164 6.39 -9.59 -26.22
C VAL A 164 7.62 -9.97 -27.05
N ALA A 165 8.21 -11.15 -26.78
CA ALA A 165 9.38 -11.66 -27.50
C ALA A 165 9.14 -11.93 -29.00
N THR A 166 7.89 -12.17 -29.43
CA THR A 166 7.53 -12.46 -30.84
C THR A 166 6.83 -11.29 -31.52
N VAL A 167 6.60 -10.18 -30.83
CA VAL A 167 6.00 -8.96 -31.41
C VAL A 167 6.81 -8.44 -32.61
N PRO A 168 8.16 -8.33 -32.57
CA PRO A 168 8.92 -7.81 -33.71
C PRO A 168 8.73 -8.64 -34.98
N SER A 169 8.69 -9.97 -34.86
CA SER A 169 8.48 -10.86 -36.00
C SER A 169 7.02 -10.84 -36.49
N ALA A 170 6.05 -10.69 -35.60
CA ALA A 170 4.63 -10.53 -35.96
C ALA A 170 4.35 -9.20 -36.69
N LEU A 171 5.02 -8.12 -36.30
CA LEU A 171 4.97 -6.82 -37.00
C LEU A 171 5.60 -6.94 -38.40
N ALA A 172 6.78 -7.55 -38.51
CA ALA A 172 7.45 -7.76 -39.80
C ALA A 172 6.65 -8.67 -40.75
N GLY A 173 5.95 -9.67 -40.20
CA GLY A 173 5.07 -10.57 -40.95
C GLY A 173 3.69 -10.01 -41.28
N GLY A 174 3.34 -8.81 -40.80
CA GLY A 174 2.04 -8.17 -41.03
C GLY A 174 0.84 -8.84 -40.35
N THR A 175 1.09 -9.81 -39.47
CA THR A 175 0.02 -10.46 -38.66
C THR A 175 -0.44 -9.56 -37.53
N LEU A 176 0.44 -8.65 -37.08
CA LEU A 176 0.14 -7.65 -36.06
C LEU A 176 0.20 -6.25 -36.67
N ARG A 177 -0.80 -5.42 -36.37
CA ARG A 177 -0.88 -4.04 -36.90
C ARG A 177 -0.10 -3.08 -36.01
N PRO A 178 0.81 -2.25 -36.55
CA PRO A 178 1.60 -1.30 -35.76
C PRO A 178 0.75 -0.36 -34.90
N ASN A 179 -0.39 0.12 -35.44
CA ASN A 179 -1.28 1.02 -34.70
C ASN A 179 -1.89 0.36 -33.45
N VAL A 180 -2.25 -0.92 -33.51
CA VAL A 180 -2.83 -1.64 -32.36
C VAL A 180 -1.78 -1.78 -31.24
N VAL A 181 -0.54 -2.09 -31.64
CA VAL A 181 0.59 -2.16 -30.69
C VAL A 181 0.88 -0.80 -30.08
N ALA A 182 0.89 0.26 -30.89
CA ALA A 182 1.10 1.62 -30.41
C ALA A 182 0.00 2.05 -29.41
N ASP A 183 -1.27 1.77 -29.70
CA ASP A 183 -2.40 2.09 -28.84
C ASP A 183 -2.33 1.35 -27.49
N GLU A 184 -1.92 0.07 -27.51
CA GLU A 184 -1.76 -0.72 -26.29
C GLU A 184 -0.57 -0.25 -25.44
N ILE A 185 0.57 0.04 -26.06
CA ILE A 185 1.73 0.63 -25.34
C ILE A 185 1.31 1.95 -24.71
N ALA A 186 0.60 2.82 -25.45
CA ALA A 186 0.11 4.07 -24.91
C ALA A 186 -0.89 3.87 -23.75
N ALA A 187 -1.72 2.82 -23.79
CA ALA A 187 -2.60 2.47 -22.69
C ALA A 187 -1.84 2.02 -21.45
N ARG A 188 -0.80 1.20 -21.61
CA ARG A 188 0.09 0.77 -20.52
C ARG A 188 0.84 1.92 -19.89
N VAL A 189 1.41 2.81 -20.68
CA VAL A 189 2.09 4.03 -20.19
C VAL A 189 1.10 4.90 -19.39
N ARG A 190 -0.11 5.13 -19.90
CA ARG A 190 -1.14 5.88 -19.16
C ARG A 190 -1.52 5.21 -17.84
N LEU A 191 -1.69 3.89 -17.84
CA LEU A 191 -2.01 3.14 -16.63
C LEU A 191 -0.88 3.24 -15.61
N PHE A 192 0.38 3.12 -16.05
CA PHE A 192 1.56 3.29 -15.20
C PHE A 192 1.62 4.69 -14.58
N ASP A 193 1.45 5.74 -15.38
CA ASP A 193 1.49 7.12 -14.91
C ASP A 193 0.37 7.39 -13.88
N GLN A 194 -0.85 6.91 -14.17
CA GLN A 194 -2.00 7.06 -13.26
C GLN A 194 -1.78 6.31 -11.95
N ALA A 195 -1.34 5.05 -12.03
CA ALA A 195 -1.11 4.22 -10.85
C ALA A 195 -0.01 4.79 -9.96
N THR A 196 1.12 5.20 -10.54
CA THR A 196 2.24 5.76 -9.79
C THR A 196 1.94 7.15 -9.22
N SER A 197 1.23 8.00 -9.95
CA SER A 197 0.79 9.32 -9.46
C SER A 197 -0.20 9.21 -8.31
N LEU A 198 -1.23 8.36 -8.45
CA LEU A 198 -2.22 8.11 -7.40
C LEU A 198 -1.55 7.46 -6.18
N GLY A 199 -0.72 6.44 -6.41
CA GLY A 199 0.00 5.72 -5.36
C GLY A 199 0.89 6.63 -4.53
N ARG A 200 1.68 7.50 -5.18
CA ARG A 200 2.55 8.46 -4.49
C ARG A 200 1.75 9.43 -3.62
N THR A 201 0.68 10.00 -4.18
CA THR A 201 -0.17 10.98 -3.47
C THR A 201 -0.83 10.32 -2.26
N ALA A 202 -1.46 9.17 -2.46
CA ALA A 202 -2.16 8.45 -1.40
C ALA A 202 -1.20 7.94 -0.31
N LEU A 203 -0.01 7.44 -0.67
CA LEU A 203 1.00 7.04 0.31
C LEU A 203 1.46 8.24 1.13
N HIS A 204 1.76 9.36 0.48
CA HIS A 204 2.17 10.58 1.15
C HIS A 204 1.09 11.09 2.12
N ASP A 205 -0.17 11.12 1.69
CA ASP A 205 -1.29 11.60 2.52
C ASP A 205 -1.50 10.71 3.75
N ILE A 206 -1.49 9.38 3.57
CA ILE A 206 -1.62 8.42 4.69
C ILE A 206 -0.44 8.56 5.67
N LEU A 207 0.79 8.69 5.17
CA LEU A 207 1.96 8.86 6.03
C LEU A 207 1.99 10.22 6.73
N ALA A 208 1.56 11.29 6.06
CA ALA A 208 1.46 12.62 6.67
C ALA A 208 0.46 12.64 7.82
N GLU A 209 -0.68 11.94 7.68
CA GLU A 209 -1.66 11.74 8.74
C GLU A 209 -1.05 11.02 9.96
N PHE A 210 -0.17 10.04 9.75
CA PHE A 210 0.51 9.32 10.82
C PHE A 210 1.57 10.14 11.57
N VAL A 211 2.36 10.94 10.86
CA VAL A 211 3.46 11.72 11.47
C VAL A 211 2.93 13.03 12.10
N GLY A 212 1.67 13.41 11.82
CA GLY A 212 1.11 14.68 12.29
C GLY A 212 1.76 15.88 11.61
N VAL A 213 2.31 15.69 10.41
CA VAL A 213 2.84 16.78 9.59
C VAL A 213 1.66 17.35 8.83
N ASP A 214 1.27 18.58 9.13
CA ASP A 214 0.27 19.31 8.35
C ASP A 214 0.71 19.31 6.89
N ALA A 215 -0.03 18.60 6.03
CA ALA A 215 0.22 18.49 4.59
C ALA A 215 0.31 19.88 3.90
N HIS A 216 -0.19 20.93 4.56
CA HIS A 216 -0.13 22.33 4.11
C HIS A 216 1.15 23.09 4.52
N THR A 217 2.05 22.50 5.31
CA THR A 217 3.37 23.08 5.64
C THR A 217 4.53 22.39 4.93
N SER A 218 4.32 21.23 4.30
CA SER A 218 5.34 20.55 3.50
C SER A 218 5.35 21.08 2.06
N THR A 219 5.73 22.35 1.88
CA THR A 219 6.12 22.87 0.55
C THR A 219 7.64 22.94 0.42
N GLY A 220 8.43 22.19 1.21
CA GLY A 220 9.88 22.37 1.09
C GLY A 220 10.87 21.43 1.75
N ASP A 221 10.52 20.39 2.52
CA ASP A 221 11.60 19.65 3.20
C ASP A 221 11.33 18.18 3.56
N LEU A 222 10.51 17.49 2.77
CA LEU A 222 10.64 16.05 2.60
C LEU A 222 11.13 15.77 1.18
N ALA A 223 12.34 16.26 0.91
CA ALA A 223 13.14 15.77 -0.19
C ALA A 223 13.39 14.28 0.05
N LEU A 224 12.52 13.43 -0.53
CA LEU A 224 12.92 12.09 -0.94
C LEU A 224 14.21 12.28 -1.75
N ALA A 225 15.31 11.77 -1.21
CA ALA A 225 16.65 11.97 -1.72
C ALA A 225 16.72 11.43 -3.16
N GLY A 226 16.65 12.32 -4.15
CA GLY A 226 16.69 11.94 -5.55
C GLY A 226 16.59 13.07 -6.58
N GLU A 227 16.74 14.34 -6.18
CA GLU A 227 16.90 15.46 -7.13
C GLU A 227 18.34 15.99 -7.09
N GLN A 228 19.20 15.36 -7.89
CA GLN A 228 20.22 16.01 -8.73
C GLN A 228 20.37 15.21 -10.03
#